data_AF-A0A263CVI0-F1
#
_entry.id   AF-A0A263CVI0-F1
#
_cell.length_a   1.000
_cell.length_b   1.000
_cell.length_c   1.000
_cell.angle_alpha   90.00
_cell.angle_beta   90.00
_cell.angle_gamma   90.00
#
_symmetry.space_group_name_H-M   'P 1'
#
loop_
_entity.id
_entity.type
_entity.pdbx_description
1 polymer ?
#
loop_
_entity_poly.entity_id
_entity_poly.type
_entity_poly.pdbx_seq_one_letter_code
_entity_poly.pdbx_strand_id
1 'polypeptide(L)'
;MSDPVEQHAEHSASEDTDEDRLQVDPLEEGVEPPEHWSAANRFGMTAREQQEGESLDQKLHEEQPEPEEPEIRDRPIAATPAEELDDSVDDVAADVEPVAPEERLDAPGSSAPDRQLSDEAGGSVADWIRTPPGEARI
;
A
#
# COMPACT_ATOMS: atom_id res chain seq x y z
N MET A 1 -12.42 -61.55 11.81
CA MET A 1 -11.56 -60.35 11.85
C MET A 1 -12.26 -59.28 11.04
N SER A 2 -13.06 -58.45 11.69
CA SER A 2 -13.49 -57.19 11.10
C SER A 2 -12.48 -56.15 11.56
N ASP A 3 -11.80 -55.53 10.60
CA ASP A 3 -10.85 -54.45 10.83
C ASP A 3 -11.66 -53.14 10.93
N PRO A 4 -11.50 -52.31 11.99
CA PRO A 4 -12.20 -51.04 12.10
C PRO A 4 -11.44 -49.97 11.30
N VAL A 5 -11.67 -49.90 9.99
CA VAL A 5 -11.43 -48.67 9.24
C VAL A 5 -12.65 -47.79 9.46
N GLU A 6 -12.51 -46.81 10.35
CA GLU A 6 -13.06 -45.45 10.22
C GLU A 6 -12.90 -44.74 11.56
N GLN A 7 -11.67 -44.31 11.83
CA GLN A 7 -11.46 -43.13 12.66
C GLN A 7 -11.51 -41.94 11.69
N HIS A 8 -12.71 -41.55 11.26
CA HIS A 8 -12.93 -40.20 10.74
C HIS A 8 -12.63 -39.27 11.91
N ALA A 9 -11.43 -38.69 11.89
CA ALA A 9 -10.93 -37.89 12.98
C ALA A 9 -11.94 -36.78 13.32
N GLU A 10 -12.15 -36.59 14.62
CA GLU A 10 -12.95 -35.50 15.18
C GLU A 10 -12.22 -34.17 14.92
N HIS A 11 -12.39 -33.61 13.72
CA HIS A 11 -11.87 -32.31 13.34
C HIS A 11 -12.68 -31.22 14.06
N SER A 12 -11.99 -30.21 14.59
CA SER A 12 -12.68 -29.05 15.18
C SER A 12 -13.44 -28.29 14.08
N ALA A 13 -14.45 -27.50 14.43
CA ALA A 13 -15.22 -26.73 13.45
C ALA A 13 -14.37 -25.81 12.56
N SER A 14 -13.16 -25.44 13.02
CA SER A 14 -12.17 -24.67 12.25
C SER A 14 -11.46 -25.45 11.15
N GLU A 15 -11.49 -26.78 11.22
CA GLU A 15 -10.82 -27.70 10.29
C GLU A 15 -11.81 -28.43 9.38
N ASP A 16 -13.11 -28.28 9.64
CA ASP A 16 -14.20 -28.81 8.84
C ASP A 16 -14.45 -27.87 7.65
N THR A 17 -14.03 -28.29 6.45
CA THR A 17 -14.14 -27.47 5.23
C THR A 17 -15.47 -27.78 4.52
N ASP A 18 -15.95 -26.86 3.68
CA ASP A 18 -17.19 -27.10 2.92
C ASP A 18 -17.07 -28.29 1.96
N GLU A 19 -15.88 -28.63 1.49
CA GLU A 19 -15.62 -29.86 0.71
C GLU A 19 -15.92 -31.13 1.51
N ASP A 20 -15.51 -31.19 2.77
CA ASP A 20 -15.75 -32.32 3.67
C ASP A 20 -17.25 -32.49 3.94
N ARG A 21 -17.96 -31.36 4.12
CA ARG A 21 -19.41 -31.34 4.33
C ARG A 21 -20.20 -31.74 3.09
N LEU A 22 -19.79 -31.23 1.94
CA LEU A 22 -20.46 -31.48 0.66
C LEU A 22 -20.06 -32.83 0.05
N GLN A 23 -19.03 -33.48 0.59
CA GLN A 23 -18.44 -34.73 0.10
C GLN A 23 -18.05 -34.65 -1.39
N VAL A 24 -17.55 -33.50 -1.80
CA VAL A 24 -17.09 -33.23 -3.17
C VAL A 24 -15.71 -32.59 -3.11
N ASP A 25 -14.78 -33.04 -3.96
CA ASP A 25 -13.49 -32.38 -4.15
C ASP A 25 -13.65 -31.28 -5.23
N PRO A 26 -13.53 -29.99 -4.88
CA PRO A 26 -13.62 -28.89 -5.86
C PRO A 26 -12.58 -28.99 -6.99
N LEU A 27 -11.47 -29.70 -6.77
CA LEU A 27 -10.43 -29.95 -7.76
C LEU A 27 -10.76 -31.10 -8.71
N GLU A 28 -11.73 -31.96 -8.38
CA GLU A 28 -12.13 -33.09 -9.24
C GLU A 28 -12.95 -32.62 -10.45
N GLU A 29 -13.84 -31.65 -10.28
CA GLU A 29 -14.51 -30.97 -11.41
C GLU A 29 -13.57 -29.92 -12.04
N GLY A 30 -12.80 -29.21 -11.23
CA GLY A 30 -11.91 -28.14 -11.66
C GLY A 30 -12.66 -26.90 -12.13
N VAL A 31 -12.19 -25.71 -11.75
CA VAL A 31 -12.69 -24.47 -12.34
C VAL A 31 -12.06 -24.30 -13.72
N GLU A 32 -12.85 -24.38 -14.78
CA GLU A 32 -12.35 -24.07 -16.12
C GLU A 32 -11.94 -22.59 -16.19
N PRO A 33 -10.67 -22.29 -16.53
CA PRO A 33 -10.26 -20.92 -16.72
C PRO A 33 -10.98 -20.33 -17.94
N PRO A 34 -11.13 -19.00 -18.04
CA PRO A 34 -11.73 -18.37 -19.20
C PRO A 34 -10.99 -18.76 -20.49
N GLU A 35 -11.71 -19.25 -21.51
CA GLU A 35 -11.14 -19.70 -22.80
C GLU A 35 -10.40 -18.60 -23.58
N HIS A 36 -10.57 -17.34 -23.18
CA HIS A 36 -10.04 -16.16 -23.86
C HIS A 36 -9.20 -15.26 -22.94
N TRP A 37 -8.44 -15.86 -22.03
CA TRP A 37 -7.43 -15.08 -21.33
C TRP A 37 -6.46 -14.46 -22.33
N SER A 38 -6.23 -13.16 -22.19
CA SER A 38 -5.22 -12.42 -22.94
C SER A 38 -4.15 -11.92 -21.99
N ALA A 39 -2.90 -11.91 -22.46
CA ALA A 39 -1.81 -11.37 -21.70
C ALA A 39 -2.02 -9.87 -21.43
N ALA A 40 -1.57 -9.40 -20.26
CA ALA A 40 -1.52 -7.97 -19.99
C ALA A 40 -0.58 -7.29 -20.99
N ASN A 41 -1.07 -6.25 -21.68
CA ASN A 41 -0.31 -5.51 -22.69
C ASN A 41 -0.18 -4.02 -22.32
N ARG A 42 0.00 -3.75 -21.03
CA ARG A 42 0.13 -2.40 -20.46
C ARG A 42 1.57 -1.90 -20.61
N PHE A 43 1.82 -0.61 -20.41
CA PHE A 43 3.19 -0.09 -20.36
C PHE A 43 3.96 -0.73 -19.19
N GLY A 44 5.27 -0.98 -19.37
CA GLY A 44 6.13 -1.55 -18.33
C GLY A 44 6.27 -3.07 -18.34
N MET A 45 5.78 -3.74 -19.39
CA MET A 45 5.92 -5.20 -19.53
C MET A 45 7.31 -5.61 -20.06
N THR A 46 8.07 -4.67 -20.65
CA THR A 46 9.45 -4.91 -21.10
C THR A 46 10.48 -4.20 -20.23
N ALA A 47 11.70 -4.75 -20.16
CA ALA A 47 12.79 -4.15 -19.38
C ALA A 47 13.15 -2.71 -19.82
N ARG A 48 12.98 -2.42 -21.12
CA ARG A 48 13.18 -1.08 -21.69
C ARG A 48 12.14 -0.10 -21.16
N GLU A 49 10.86 -0.46 -21.20
CA GLU A 49 9.77 0.39 -20.71
C GLU A 49 9.89 0.67 -19.22
N GLN A 50 10.30 -0.32 -18.43
CA GLN A 50 10.54 -0.09 -17.00
C GLN A 50 11.67 0.90 -16.73
N GLN A 51 12.72 0.91 -17.57
CA GLN A 51 13.82 1.88 -17.47
C GLN A 51 13.40 3.28 -17.90
N GLU A 52 12.61 3.38 -18.96
CA GLU A 52 12.13 4.67 -19.48
C GLU A 52 11.05 5.27 -18.57
N GLY A 53 10.22 4.42 -17.97
CA GLY A 53 9.04 4.84 -17.22
C GLY A 53 7.92 5.34 -18.13
N GLU A 54 6.69 5.27 -17.62
CA GLU A 54 5.52 5.77 -18.33
C GLU A 54 5.46 7.30 -18.30
N SER A 55 4.99 7.90 -19.40
CA SER A 55 4.85 9.36 -19.48
C SER A 55 3.78 9.88 -18.51
N LEU A 56 3.98 11.10 -17.99
CA LEU A 56 3.02 11.74 -17.09
C LEU A 56 1.65 11.94 -17.76
N ASP A 57 1.63 12.30 -19.04
CA ASP A 57 0.40 12.51 -19.81
C ASP A 57 -0.45 11.23 -19.90
N GLN A 58 0.21 10.09 -20.12
CA GLN A 58 -0.47 8.80 -20.15
C GLN A 58 -1.08 8.44 -18.78
N LYS A 59 -0.33 8.65 -17.69
CA LYS A 59 -0.86 8.43 -16.33
C LYS A 59 -2.06 9.31 -16.02
N LEU A 60 -2.01 10.58 -16.39
CA LEU A 60 -3.12 11.52 -16.19
C LEU A 60 -4.35 11.14 -17.02
N HIS A 61 -4.16 10.55 -18.18
CA HIS A 61 -5.27 10.08 -19.01
C HIS A 61 -5.97 8.83 -18.44
N GLU A 62 -5.22 7.98 -17.74
CA GLU A 62 -5.76 6.80 -17.06
C GLU A 62 -6.49 7.14 -15.75
N GLU A 63 -6.16 8.27 -15.13
CA GLU A 63 -6.78 8.75 -13.91
C GLU A 63 -8.22 9.24 -14.14
N GLN A 64 -9.11 8.91 -13.21
CA GLN A 64 -10.45 9.50 -13.16
C GLN A 64 -10.42 10.70 -12.23
N PRO A 65 -10.94 11.88 -12.65
CA PRO A 65 -11.06 13.03 -11.75
C PRO A 65 -11.90 12.66 -10.53
N GLU A 66 -11.47 13.15 -9.36
CA GLU A 66 -12.32 13.08 -8.17
C GLU A 66 -13.61 13.88 -8.39
N PRO A 67 -14.72 13.48 -7.74
CA PRO A 67 -15.91 14.32 -7.72
C PRO A 67 -15.58 15.70 -7.15
N GLU A 68 -16.34 16.70 -7.57
CA GLU A 68 -16.19 18.07 -7.07
C GLU A 68 -16.22 18.07 -5.54
N GLU A 69 -15.13 18.54 -4.93
CA GLU A 69 -15.06 18.74 -3.48
C GLU A 69 -16.14 19.76 -3.08
N PRO A 70 -16.79 19.58 -1.92
CA PRO A 70 -17.77 20.55 -1.45
C PRO A 70 -17.13 21.94 -1.33
N GLU A 71 -17.87 22.99 -1.67
CA GLU A 71 -17.38 24.36 -1.54
C GLU A 71 -16.92 24.61 -0.10
N ILE A 72 -15.62 24.85 0.07
CA ILE A 72 -15.04 25.20 1.36
C ILE A 72 -15.57 26.60 1.72
N ARG A 73 -16.40 26.65 2.77
CA ARG A 73 -16.99 27.89 3.27
C ARG A 73 -15.88 28.84 3.73
N ASP A 74 -16.02 30.14 3.44
CA ASP A 74 -15.13 31.20 3.95
C ASP A 74 -15.09 31.31 5.48
N ARG A 75 -16.02 30.62 6.16
CA ARG A 75 -16.17 30.61 7.62
C ARG A 75 -16.51 29.21 8.13
N PRO A 76 -16.08 28.86 9.35
CA PRO A 76 -16.38 27.55 9.93
C PRO A 76 -17.88 27.39 10.17
N ILE A 77 -18.37 26.14 10.13
CA ILE A 77 -19.78 25.77 10.32
C ILE A 77 -20.34 26.36 11.63
N ALA A 78 -19.55 26.35 12.70
CA ALA A 78 -19.93 26.90 14.01
C ALA A 78 -20.21 28.42 13.99
N ALA A 79 -19.72 29.15 12.99
CA ALA A 79 -19.92 30.58 12.81
C ALA A 79 -20.95 30.92 11.72
N THR A 80 -21.57 29.92 11.09
CA THR A 80 -22.62 30.10 10.08
C THR A 80 -23.98 30.31 10.75
N PRO A 81 -24.77 31.35 10.37
CA PRO A 81 -26.13 31.53 10.86
C PRO A 81 -27.03 30.33 10.53
N ALA A 82 -27.99 30.03 11.41
CA ALA A 82 -28.84 28.85 11.25
C ALA A 82 -29.70 28.89 9.97
N GLU A 83 -30.03 30.08 9.45
CA GLU A 83 -30.78 30.23 8.20
C GLU A 83 -29.97 29.89 6.94
N GLU A 84 -28.64 29.87 7.04
CA GLU A 84 -27.71 29.53 5.94
C GLU A 84 -27.22 28.08 6.02
N LEU A 85 -27.54 27.34 7.08
CA LEU A 85 -27.20 25.91 7.21
C LEU A 85 -28.23 25.06 6.47
N ASP A 86 -27.74 24.07 5.74
CA ASP A 86 -28.58 23.03 5.15
C ASP A 86 -28.84 21.89 6.16
N ASP A 87 -29.78 20.99 5.86
CA ASP A 87 -30.18 19.88 6.75
C ASP A 87 -29.17 18.72 6.84
N SER A 88 -28.03 18.79 6.15
CA SER A 88 -26.97 17.80 6.27
C SER A 88 -26.20 17.93 7.58
N VAL A 89 -25.84 16.79 8.15
CA VAL A 89 -24.99 16.68 9.33
C VAL A 89 -23.72 15.98 8.91
N ASP A 90 -22.58 16.65 9.04
CA ASP A 90 -21.28 16.01 8.86
C ASP A 90 -21.02 14.98 9.97
N ASP A 91 -20.69 13.75 9.57
CA ASP A 91 -20.16 12.75 10.48
C ASP A 91 -18.75 13.16 10.91
N VAL A 92 -18.63 13.72 12.11
CA VAL A 92 -17.33 14.08 12.68
C VAL A 92 -16.55 12.80 12.98
N ALA A 93 -15.48 12.54 12.22
CA ALA A 93 -14.55 11.46 12.57
C ALA A 93 -14.02 11.70 13.99
N ALA A 94 -14.13 10.68 14.85
CA ALA A 94 -13.83 10.79 16.29
C ALA A 94 -12.35 11.13 16.63
N ASP A 95 -11.47 11.19 15.64
CA ASP A 95 -10.02 11.42 15.77
C ASP A 95 -9.58 12.88 15.61
N VAL A 96 -10.50 13.85 15.49
CA VAL A 96 -10.11 15.27 15.45
C VAL A 96 -9.72 15.74 16.85
N GLU A 97 -8.41 15.83 17.14
CA GLU A 97 -7.90 16.47 18.35
C GLU A 97 -8.23 17.98 18.33
N PRO A 98 -8.76 18.53 19.43
CA PRO A 98 -9.07 19.96 19.51
C PRO A 98 -7.78 20.78 19.46
N VAL A 99 -7.66 21.64 18.44
CA VAL A 99 -6.51 22.53 18.28
C VAL A 99 -6.49 23.54 19.43
N ALA A 100 -5.47 23.50 20.28
CA ALA A 100 -5.24 24.53 21.28
C ALA A 100 -4.92 25.87 20.59
N PRO A 101 -5.39 27.03 21.13
CA PRO A 101 -5.06 28.32 20.56
C PRO A 101 -3.54 28.55 20.56
N GLU A 102 -3.02 29.06 19.45
CA GLU A 102 -1.58 29.22 19.22
C GLU A 102 -0.92 30.10 20.27
N GLU A 103 -0.11 29.49 21.15
CA GLU A 103 0.90 30.23 21.89
C GLU A 103 1.98 30.68 20.88
N ARG A 104 2.12 32.00 20.73
CA ARG A 104 3.09 32.62 19.81
C ARG A 104 4.51 32.20 20.20
N LEU A 105 5.08 31.25 19.46
CA LEU A 105 6.50 30.93 19.53
C LEU A 105 7.29 31.99 18.76
N ASP A 106 7.99 32.86 19.49
CA ASP A 106 8.97 33.77 18.92
C ASP A 106 10.14 32.96 18.31
N ALA A 107 10.38 33.13 17.01
CA ALA A 107 11.41 32.40 16.28
C ALA A 107 12.83 32.90 16.61
N PRO A 108 13.80 32.02 16.97
CA PRO A 108 15.21 32.37 16.93
C PRO A 108 15.87 31.82 15.65
N GLY A 109 16.38 32.74 14.85
CA GLY A 109 17.72 32.63 14.25
C GLY A 109 17.91 31.65 13.08
N SER A 110 18.04 32.23 11.90
CA SER A 110 18.77 31.63 10.78
C SER A 110 20.15 31.13 11.22
N SER A 111 20.37 29.82 11.16
CA SER A 111 21.71 29.25 11.01
C SER A 111 21.58 27.93 10.25
N ALA A 112 21.86 27.99 8.95
CA ALA A 112 22.03 26.79 8.14
C ALA A 112 23.23 26.00 8.67
N PRO A 113 23.12 24.69 8.94
CA PRO A 113 24.30 23.87 9.16
C PRO A 113 25.03 23.65 7.83
N ASP A 114 26.35 23.80 7.92
CA ASP A 114 27.35 23.61 6.89
C ASP A 114 27.12 22.30 6.11
N ARG A 115 27.00 22.39 4.78
CA ARG A 115 26.80 21.25 3.88
C ARG A 115 28.11 20.47 3.78
N GLN A 116 28.38 19.61 4.75
CA GLN A 116 29.40 18.57 4.59
C GLN A 116 28.98 17.66 3.43
N LEU A 117 29.74 17.77 2.34
CA LEU A 117 29.62 16.96 1.12
C LEU A 117 29.66 15.47 1.50
N SER A 118 28.55 14.76 1.24
CA SER A 118 28.40 13.32 1.48
C SER A 118 29.12 12.45 0.42
N ASP A 119 30.15 12.98 -0.22
CA ASP A 119 30.95 12.29 -1.22
C ASP A 119 31.99 11.36 -0.55
N GLU A 120 31.55 10.51 0.37
CA GLU A 120 32.34 9.34 0.79
C GLU A 120 31.39 8.17 1.11
N ALA A 121 30.69 7.70 0.07
CA ALA A 121 29.96 6.45 0.12
C ALA A 121 30.96 5.28 0.00
N GLY A 122 31.58 4.90 1.11
CA GLY A 122 32.54 3.80 1.09
C GLY A 122 33.26 3.57 2.41
N GLY A 123 32.52 3.56 3.53
CA GLY A 123 33.09 3.12 4.80
C GLY A 123 33.76 1.74 4.67
N SER A 124 34.89 1.57 5.38
CA SER A 124 35.88 0.48 5.40
C SER A 124 35.42 -0.98 5.21
N VAL A 125 34.12 -1.29 5.28
CA VAL A 125 33.56 -2.63 5.06
C VAL A 125 33.52 -3.00 3.57
N ALA A 126 33.34 -2.02 2.68
CA ALA A 126 33.22 -2.27 1.24
C ALA A 126 34.54 -2.71 0.59
N ASP A 127 35.69 -2.32 1.15
CA ASP A 127 37.02 -2.63 0.62
C ASP A 127 37.40 -4.11 0.81
N TRP A 128 37.02 -4.72 1.94
CA TRP A 128 37.23 -6.16 2.21
C TRP A 128 36.57 -7.03 1.14
N ILE A 129 35.41 -6.62 0.61
CA ILE A 129 34.56 -7.47 -0.24
C ILE A 129 35.08 -7.48 -1.68
N ARG A 130 35.73 -6.40 -2.10
CA ARG A 130 36.16 -6.21 -3.50
C ARG A 130 37.52 -6.84 -3.81
N THR A 131 38.36 -7.13 -2.81
CA THR A 131 39.66 -7.76 -3.03
C THR A 131 39.77 -9.07 -2.24
N PRO A 132 39.59 -10.24 -2.87
CA PRO A 132 39.93 -11.50 -2.21
C PRO A 132 41.43 -11.53 -1.92
N PRO A 133 41.89 -12.11 -0.79
CA PRO A 133 43.31 -12.25 -0.52
C PRO A 133 43.95 -13.06 -1.65
N GLY A 134 44.92 -12.45 -2.34
CA GLY A 134 45.66 -13.10 -3.40
C GLY A 134 46.39 -14.33 -2.86
N GLU A 135 46.09 -15.50 -3.40
CA GLU A 135 46.87 -16.71 -3.17
C GLU A 135 48.28 -16.48 -3.73
N ALA A 136 49.24 -16.29 -2.82
CA ALA A 136 50.65 -16.35 -3.16
C ALA A 136 50.96 -17.75 -3.69
N ARG A 137 51.25 -17.83 -4.99
CA ARG A 137 51.81 -19.00 -5.64
C ARG A 137 53.12 -19.38 -4.95
N ILE A 138 53.19 -20.59 -4.41
CA ILE A 138 54.44 -21.27 -4.02
C ILE A 138 54.67 -22.39 -5.04
#